data_AF-A0A821ZVZ8-F1
#
_entry.id   AF-A0A821ZVZ8-F1
#
_cell.length_a   1.000
_cell.length_b   1.000
_cell.length_c   1.000
_cell.angle_alpha   90.00
_cell.angle_beta   90.00
_cell.angle_gamma   90.00
#
_symmetry.space_group_name_H-M   'P 1'
#
loop_
_entity.id
_entity.type
_entity.pdbx_description
1 polymer ?
#
loop_
_entity_poly.entity_id
_entity_poly.type
_entity_poly.pdbx_seq_one_letter_code
_entity_poly.pdbx_strand_id
1 'polypeptide(L)'
;FGASTIQLNKLVPLICKLVSDSNGTVRQQAIDTLVEIYRHVGEKVRGDIAKRDIPEAKLKQLYDKFDDVVASGRMIAKASDTTDDYALVIP
;
A
#
# COMPACT_ATOMS: atom_id res chain seq x y z
N PHE A 1 1.29 5.10 -20.19
CA PHE A 1 1.32 4.75 -18.75
C PHE A 1 2.72 4.25 -18.40
N GLY A 2 3.51 4.96 -17.60
CA GLY A 2 4.91 4.56 -17.35
C GLY A 2 5.61 5.29 -16.19
N ALA A 3 5.23 6.53 -15.88
CA ALA A 3 5.84 7.27 -14.78
C ALA A 3 5.47 6.74 -13.38
N SER A 4 4.23 6.27 -13.19
CA SER A 4 3.72 5.87 -11.87
C SER A 4 4.40 4.62 -11.31
N THR A 5 4.74 3.65 -12.16
CA THR A 5 5.40 2.40 -11.77
C THR A 5 6.88 2.61 -11.45
N ILE A 6 7.53 3.55 -12.16
CA ILE A 6 8.96 3.88 -11.98
C ILE A 6 9.21 4.57 -10.63
N GLN A 7 8.25 5.37 -10.13
CA GLN A 7 8.38 6.02 -8.82
C GLN A 7 8.17 5.05 -7.66
N LEU A 8 7.21 4.11 -7.76
CA LEU A 8 6.95 3.12 -6.71
C LEU A 8 8.15 2.24 -6.40
N ASN A 9 8.86 1.78 -7.43
CA ASN A 9 10.08 0.99 -7.27
C ASN A 9 11.19 1.74 -6.49
N LYS A 10 11.16 3.08 -6.51
CA LYS A 10 12.09 3.93 -5.76
C LYS A 10 11.56 4.34 -4.38
N LEU A 11 10.24 4.46 -4.22
CA LEU A 11 9.60 4.85 -2.96
C LEU A 11 9.57 3.71 -1.93
N VAL A 12 9.19 2.49 -2.34
CA VAL A 12 9.13 1.33 -1.44
C VAL A 12 10.45 1.10 -0.67
N PRO A 13 11.64 1.08 -1.31
CA PRO A 13 12.89 0.92 -0.56
C PRO A 13 13.21 2.11 0.37
N LEU A 14 12.84 3.34 -0.01
CA LEU A 14 12.99 4.51 0.84
C LEU A 14 12.13 4.40 2.10
N ILE A 15 10.86 4.04 1.94
CA ILE A 15 9.91 3.92 3.06
C ILE A 15 10.26 2.73 3.95
N CYS A 16 10.71 1.61 3.38
CA CYS A 16 11.24 0.47 4.11
C CYS A 16 12.37 0.87 5.06
N LYS A 17 13.25 1.80 4.65
CA LYS A 17 14.30 2.34 5.53
C LYS A 17 13.70 3.14 6.70
N LEU A 18 12.62 3.89 6.45
CA LEU A 18 11.90 4.67 7.46
C LEU A 18 11.12 3.81 8.46
N VAL A 19 10.72 2.58 8.11
CA VAL A 19 10.09 1.62 9.06
C VAL A 19 11.04 1.21 10.19
N SER A 20 12.35 1.36 10.00
CA SER A 20 13.36 1.15 11.03
C SER A 20 13.93 2.44 11.63
N ASP A 21 13.28 3.58 11.39
CA ASP A 21 13.70 4.86 11.95
C ASP A 21 13.58 4.89 13.49
N SER A 22 14.49 5.63 14.12
CA SER A 22 14.53 5.84 15.57
C SER A 22 13.32 6.64 16.07
N ASN A 23 12.73 7.48 15.22
CA ASN A 23 11.57 8.29 15.55
C ASN A 23 10.27 7.47 15.39
N GLY A 24 9.52 7.35 16.48
CA GLY A 24 8.25 6.61 16.49
C GLY A 24 7.23 7.14 15.49
N THR A 25 7.19 8.46 15.26
CA THR A 25 6.27 9.10 14.31
C THR A 25 6.64 8.75 12.86
N VAL A 26 7.93 8.84 12.52
CA VAL A 26 8.44 8.51 11.17
C VAL A 26 8.18 7.04 10.86
N ARG A 27 8.45 6.16 11.84
CA ARG A 27 8.15 4.74 11.73
C ARG A 27 6.67 4.48 11.46
N GLN A 28 5.78 5.14 12.21
CA GLN A 28 4.34 4.96 12.06
C GLN A 28 3.83 5.49 10.71
N GLN A 29 4.32 6.66 10.28
CA GLN A 29 4.00 7.21 8.97
C GLN A 29 4.50 6.32 7.84
N ALA A 30 5.72 5.79 7.94
CA ALA A 30 6.28 4.87 6.94
C ALA A 30 5.41 3.61 6.77
N ILE A 31 4.94 3.05 7.88
CA ILE A 31 4.00 1.92 7.87
C ILE A 31 2.71 2.31 7.14
N ASP A 32 2.13 3.47 7.48
CA ASP A 32 0.88 3.94 6.87
C ASP A 32 1.02 4.19 5.36
N THR A 33 2.13 4.82 4.94
CA THR A 33 2.45 5.03 3.53
C THR A 33 2.61 3.72 2.78
N LEU A 34 3.25 2.70 3.37
CA LEU A 34 3.38 1.37 2.77
C LEU A 34 2.01 0.69 2.60
N VAL A 35 1.12 0.85 3.57
CA VAL A 35 -0.26 0.36 3.49
C VAL A 35 -1.04 1.07 2.39
N GLU A 36 -0.88 2.37 2.24
CA GLU A 36 -1.53 3.16 1.18
C GLU A 36 -1.03 2.80 -0.22
N ILE A 37 0.28 2.57 -0.35
CA ILE A 37 0.88 2.02 -1.58
C ILE A 37 0.35 0.62 -1.87
N TYR A 38 0.26 -0.24 -0.85
CA TYR A 38 -0.32 -1.57 -0.99
C TYR A 38 -1.79 -1.51 -1.46
N ARG A 39 -2.58 -0.53 -1.02
CA ARG A 39 -3.96 -0.32 -1.49
C ARG A 39 -4.05 0.04 -2.98
N HIS A 40 -3.04 0.72 -3.51
CA HIS A 40 -2.98 1.11 -4.92
C HIS A 40 -2.38 0.03 -5.82
N VAL A 41 -1.44 -0.77 -5.32
CA VAL A 41 -0.64 -1.70 -6.13
C VAL A 41 -1.01 -3.17 -5.90
N GLY A 42 -1.45 -3.51 -4.69
CA GLY A 42 -1.74 -4.87 -4.25
C GLY A 42 -0.49 -5.70 -3.97
N GLU A 43 -0.56 -7.00 -4.26
CA GLU A 43 0.43 -8.01 -3.86
C GLU A 43 1.86 -7.77 -4.36
N LYS A 44 2.08 -6.99 -5.42
CA LYS A 44 3.44 -6.69 -5.90
C LYS A 44 4.30 -6.04 -4.79
N VAL A 45 3.67 -5.21 -3.96
CA VAL A 45 4.33 -4.56 -2.82
C VAL A 45 4.76 -5.58 -1.75
N ARG A 46 4.00 -6.66 -1.52
CA ARG A 46 4.42 -7.73 -0.59
C ARG A 46 5.74 -8.37 -1.03
N GLY A 47 5.87 -8.67 -2.32
CA GLY A 47 7.09 -9.26 -2.88
C GLY A 47 8.30 -8.31 -2.85
N ASP A 48 8.07 -7.01 -3.07
CA ASP A 48 9.12 -5.99 -2.99
C ASP A 48 9.63 -5.76 -1.57
N ILE A 49 8.76 -5.85 -0.56
CA ILE A 49 9.10 -5.70 0.86
C ILE A 49 9.74 -6.98 1.41
N ALA A 50 9.27 -8.17 1.00
CA ALA A 50 9.82 -9.46 1.42
C ALA A 50 11.30 -9.62 1.04
N LYS A 51 11.74 -8.95 -0.04
CA LYS A 51 13.13 -8.92 -0.49
C LYS A 51 14.00 -7.89 0.24
N ARG A 52 13.44 -7.15 1.21
CA ARG A 52 14.17 -6.12 1.97
C ARG A 52 14.59 -6.65 3.34
N ASP A 53 15.62 -6.01 3.87
CA ASP A 53 16.16 -6.28 5.20
C ASP A 53 15.28 -5.63 6.28
N ILE A 54 14.05 -6.12 6.43
CA ILE A 54 13.13 -5.74 7.51
C ILE A 54 13.12 -6.89 8.52
N PRO A 55 13.28 -6.62 9.83
CA PRO A 55 13.17 -7.66 10.84
C PRO A 55 11.78 -8.30 10.80
N GLU A 56 11.74 -9.63 10.90
CA GLU A 56 10.56 -10.47 10.69
C GLU A 56 9.35 -10.03 11.53
N ALA A 57 9.60 -9.57 12.77
CA ALA A 57 8.57 -9.03 13.65
C ALA A 57 7.84 -7.81 13.05
N LYS A 58 8.58 -6.88 12.42
CA LYS A 58 7.99 -5.69 11.78
C LYS A 58 7.32 -6.05 10.46
N LEU A 59 7.93 -6.97 9.71
CA LEU A 59 7.34 -7.48 8.47
C LEU A 59 5.96 -8.11 8.73
N LYS A 60 5.86 -8.93 9.78
CA LYS A 60 4.60 -9.54 10.20
C LYS A 60 3.55 -8.49 10.56
N GLN A 61 3.91 -7.46 11.32
CA GLN A 61 2.98 -6.35 11.65
C GLN A 61 2.48 -5.62 10.39
N LEU A 62 3.36 -5.43 9.40
CA LEU A 62 3.00 -4.79 8.14
C LEU A 62 2.01 -5.65 7.34
N TYR A 63 2.25 -6.96 7.27
CA TYR A 63 1.36 -7.90 6.60
C TYR A 63 0.00 -8.03 7.27
N ASP A 64 -0.05 -7.96 8.60
CA ASP A 64 -1.29 -7.94 9.37
C ASP A 64 -2.14 -6.70 9.02
N LYS A 65 -1.51 -5.52 8.98
CA LYS A 65 -2.15 -4.27 8.51
C LYS A 65 -2.60 -4.35 7.05
N PHE A 66 -1.81 -4.97 6.19
CA PHE A 66 -2.21 -5.18 4.79
C PHE A 66 -3.46 -6.04 4.70
N ASP A 67 -3.53 -7.12 5.49
CA ASP A 67 -4.68 -8.03 5.53
C ASP A 67 -5.93 -7.33 6.06
N ASP A 68 -5.82 -6.54 7.13
CA ASP A 68 -6.92 -5.74 7.68
C ASP A 68 -7.51 -4.77 6.64
N VAL A 69 -6.65 -4.17 5.81
CA VAL A 69 -7.08 -3.28 4.73
C VAL A 69 -7.75 -4.03 3.57
N VAL A 70 -7.29 -5.25 3.28
CA VAL A 70 -7.97 -6.15 2.32
C VAL A 70 -9.35 -6.53 2.86
N ALA A 71 -9.40 -6.99 4.11
CA ALA A 71 -10.61 -7.43 4.81
C ALA A 71 -11.63 -6.30 4.97
N SER A 72 -11.16 -5.07 5.22
CA SER A 72 -11.97 -3.86 5.25
C SER A 72 -12.55 -3.46 3.89
N GLY A 73 -12.21 -4.15 2.79
CA GLY A 73 -12.64 -3.79 1.44
C GLY A 73 -12.09 -2.43 0.97
N ARG A 74 -11.04 -1.94 1.63
CA ARG A 74 -10.51 -0.58 1.47
C ARG A 74 -9.49 -0.46 0.33
N MET A 75 -9.37 -1.49 -0.51
CA MET A 75 -8.47 -1.59 -1.64
C MET A 75 -8.90 -0.70 -2.81
N ILE A 76 -7.98 0.11 -3.35
CA ILE A 76 -8.25 0.97 -4.52
C ILE A 76 -7.96 0.22 -5.83
N ALA A 77 -6.93 -0.64 -5.83
CA ALA A 77 -6.51 -1.44 -6.99
C ALA A 77 -7.60 -2.38 -7.57
N LYS A 78 -8.72 -2.58 -6.86
CA LYS A 78 -9.80 -3.49 -7.24
C LYS A 78 -11.11 -2.77 -7.60
N ALA A 79 -11.17 -1.44 -7.55
CA ALA A 79 -12.40 -0.67 -7.78
C ALA A 79 -12.29 0.28 -8.99
N SER A 80 -12.08 -0.31 -10.16
CA SER A 80 -12.52 0.26 -11.43
C SER A 80 -13.03 -0.93 -12.23
N ASP A 81 -14.31 -1.28 -12.06
CA ASP A 81 -15.30 -0.97 -13.09
C ASP A 81 -16.71 -0.90 -12.47
N THR A 82 -17.15 0.28 -11.98
CA THR A 82 -18.57 0.68 -12.02
C THR A 82 -18.66 2.19 -11.75
N THR A 83 -18.43 3.00 -12.78
CA THR A 83 -18.97 4.36 -12.82
C THR A 83 -19.37 4.58 -14.26
N ASP A 84 -20.49 3.97 -14.63
CA ASP A 84 -21.21 4.29 -15.84
C ASP A 84 -22.59 4.79 -15.39
N ASP A 85 -22.68 6.13 -15.30
CA ASP A 85 -23.84 6.93 -15.64
C ASP A 85 -25.19 6.20 -15.86
N TYR A 86 -26.07 6.14 -14.85
CA TYR A 86 -27.52 6.08 -15.09
C TYR A 86 -28.34 6.47 -13.84
N ALA A 87 -28.35 7.76 -13.48
CA ALA A 87 -29.30 8.28 -12.50
C ALA A 87 -29.70 9.74 -12.77
N LEU A 88 -30.06 10.08 -14.01
CA LEU A 88 -30.84 11.29 -14.26
C LEU A 88 -31.64 11.22 -15.58
N VAL A 89 -32.66 10.37 -15.63
CA VAL A 89 -33.88 10.70 -16.37
C VAL A 89 -35.07 10.01 -15.67
N ILE A 90 -35.77 10.82 -14.88
CA ILE A 90 -37.01 10.50 -14.17
C ILE A 90 -38.14 10.49 -15.23
N PRO A 91 -39.17 9.62 -15.12
CA PRO A 91 -40.25 9.46 -16.11
C PRO A 91 -41.06 10.73 -16.38
#